data_AF-A0A3M7FU49-F1
#
_entry.id   AF-A0A3M7FU49-F1
#
_cell.length_a   1.000
_cell.length_b   1.000
_cell.length_c   1.000
_cell.angle_alpha   90.00
_cell.angle_beta   90.00
_cell.angle_gamma   90.00
#
_symmetry.space_group_name_H-M   'P 1'
#
loop_
_entity.id
_entity.type
_entity.pdbx_description
1 polymer ?
#
loop_
_entity_poly.entity_id
_entity_poly.type
_entity_poly.pdbx_seq_one_letter_code
_entity_poly.pdbx_strand_id
1 'polypeptide(L)'
;MRRILLSQSQVSLFASSAVVFIFTLLLFLSGYVIQQRTVKGLQVAIKPRIPDPPPSLQLQRKDEGPQLQPSRHFQASDKVAFTNLDAVQQQRDSVDWTRLAHVQLARNHHDVCNAVMVLADLHRLKSPARRVLMFPEDWALDQQGKKHDISDPFLASSKRLLRMAARRYGVELRPVSPALRANNELDEGSNVYSLASAFALKDFDRILSVEAPGLIMDALPLDAVLAFTENTPFAMLQDSHDGDGVHSADLLLLKPSASSHAELLERLGMESNFNDSIIPTLFTDPLLLASKTDDYTLIRSIGTLHQATQDFNATAYLDRVSYIRFSDPKLPGPEYDVPWPQKVAARPSNKDADWTWTKLYGEFAQKRMDVCGLDLETWRA
;
A
#
# COMPACT_ATOMS: atom_id res chain seq x y z
N MET A 1 -40.57 -37.86 37.00
CA MET A 1 -39.13 -37.77 37.31
C MET A 1 -38.46 -39.10 36.94
N ARG A 2 -37.80 -39.18 35.79
CA ARG A 2 -37.10 -40.40 35.35
C ARG A 2 -35.74 -40.47 36.07
N ARG A 3 -35.58 -41.41 37.00
CA ARG A 3 -34.29 -41.70 37.64
C ARG A 3 -33.47 -42.56 36.68
N ILE A 4 -32.42 -41.97 36.11
CA ILE A 4 -31.45 -42.69 35.29
C ILE A 4 -30.57 -43.49 36.26
N LEU A 5 -30.78 -44.82 36.31
CA LEU A 5 -29.93 -45.73 37.06
C LEU A 5 -28.72 -46.07 36.19
N LEU A 6 -27.59 -45.43 36.47
CA LEU A 6 -26.32 -45.71 35.79
C LEU A 6 -25.80 -47.09 36.21
N SER A 7 -25.39 -47.91 35.24
CA SER A 7 -24.77 -49.20 35.53
C SER A 7 -23.37 -49.00 36.13
N GLN A 8 -22.93 -49.95 36.97
CA GLN A 8 -21.59 -49.93 37.57
C GLN A 8 -20.46 -49.78 36.52
N SER A 9 -20.66 -50.34 35.33
CA SER A 9 -19.74 -50.22 34.19
C SER A 9 -19.67 -48.80 33.62
N GLN A 10 -20.78 -48.07 33.57
CA GLN A 10 -20.80 -46.67 33.12
C GLN A 10 -20.05 -45.77 34.09
N VAL A 11 -20.25 -45.96 35.40
CA VAL A 11 -19.55 -45.16 36.43
C VAL A 11 -18.04 -45.39 36.36
N SER A 12 -17.58 -46.62 36.17
CA SER A 12 -16.15 -46.96 36.01
C SER A 12 -15.54 -46.31 34.76
N LEU A 13 -16.26 -46.31 33.64
CA LEU A 13 -15.80 -45.73 32.38
C LEU A 13 -15.72 -44.20 32.44
N PHE A 14 -16.70 -43.55 33.08
CA PHE A 14 -16.65 -42.10 33.33
C PHE A 14 -15.51 -41.73 34.28
N ALA A 15 -15.29 -42.50 35.35
CA ALA A 15 -14.21 -42.23 36.30
C ALA A 15 -12.83 -42.36 35.63
N SER A 16 -12.60 -43.42 34.85
CA SER A 16 -11.33 -43.64 34.15
C SER A 16 -11.09 -42.62 33.04
N SER A 17 -12.11 -42.25 32.26
CA SER A 17 -12.01 -41.18 31.25
C SER A 17 -11.73 -39.81 31.88
N ALA A 18 -12.33 -39.51 33.04
CA ALA A 18 -12.09 -38.26 33.75
C ALA A 18 -10.64 -38.16 34.26
N VAL A 19 -10.10 -39.26 34.79
CA VAL A 19 -8.70 -39.32 35.25
C VAL A 19 -7.73 -39.08 34.08
N VAL A 20 -7.92 -39.77 32.96
CA VAL A 20 -7.07 -39.58 31.76
C VAL A 20 -7.15 -38.13 31.28
N PHE A 21 -8.35 -37.57 31.17
CA PHE A 21 -8.55 -36.19 30.77
C PHE A 21 -7.80 -35.20 31.68
N ILE A 22 -7.94 -35.33 33.00
CA ILE A 22 -7.26 -34.47 33.97
C ILE A 22 -5.73 -34.55 33.81
N PHE A 23 -5.17 -35.74 33.69
CA PHE A 23 -3.71 -35.90 33.52
C PHE A 23 -3.21 -35.33 32.19
N THR A 24 -3.96 -35.50 31.10
CA THR A 24 -3.60 -34.87 29.81
C THR A 24 -3.68 -33.34 29.85
N LEU A 25 -4.68 -32.79 30.53
CA LEU A 25 -4.82 -31.35 30.73
C LEU A 25 -3.65 -30.77 31.55
N LEU A 26 -3.25 -31.47 32.62
CA LEU A 26 -2.13 -31.05 33.46
C LEU A 26 -0.79 -31.09 32.70
N LEU A 27 -0.57 -32.12 31.88
CA LEU A 27 0.61 -32.20 31.01
C LEU A 27 0.63 -31.06 29.98
N PHE A 28 -0.53 -30.76 29.38
CA PHE A 28 -0.65 -29.65 28.44
C PHE A 28 -0.38 -28.29 29.11
N LEU A 29 -0.96 -28.03 30.29
CA LEU A 29 -0.74 -26.80 31.04
C LEU A 29 0.71 -26.64 31.49
N SER A 30 1.38 -27.74 31.88
CA SER A 30 2.80 -27.74 32.22
C SER A 30 3.67 -27.33 31.02
N GLY A 31 3.43 -27.91 29.85
CA GLY A 31 4.12 -27.54 28.60
C GLY A 31 3.87 -26.08 28.21
N TYR A 32 2.62 -25.62 28.33
CA TYR A 32 2.23 -24.24 28.03
C TYR A 32 2.96 -23.21 28.92
N VAL A 33 3.04 -23.46 30.23
CA VAL A 33 3.73 -22.56 31.18
C VAL A 33 5.22 -22.49 30.90
N ILE A 34 5.85 -23.61 30.54
CA ILE A 34 7.27 -23.63 30.19
C ILE A 34 7.53 -22.77 28.93
N GLN A 35 6.75 -22.98 27.86
CA GLN A 35 6.88 -22.21 26.61
C GLN A 35 6.70 -20.70 26.81
N GLN A 36 5.72 -20.30 27.62
CA GLN A 36 5.51 -18.89 27.99
C GLN A 36 6.71 -18.27 28.70
N ARG A 37 7.40 -19.02 29.59
CA ARG A 37 8.59 -18.52 30.29
C ARG A 37 9.78 -18.36 29.33
N THR A 38 9.97 -19.27 28.39
CA THR A 38 11.05 -19.19 27.39
C THR A 38 10.87 -17.98 26.47
N VAL A 39 9.65 -17.74 25.99
CA VAL A 39 9.35 -16.59 25.12
C VAL A 39 9.58 -15.26 25.85
N LYS A 40 9.13 -15.14 27.11
CA LYS A 40 9.39 -13.94 27.92
C LYS A 40 10.88 -13.74 28.18
N GLY A 41 11.63 -14.82 28.44
CA GLY A 41 13.08 -14.76 28.61
C GLY A 41 13.81 -14.25 27.36
N LEU A 42 13.41 -14.75 26.17
CA LEU A 42 13.97 -14.29 24.90
C LEU A 42 13.62 -12.83 24.58
N GLN A 43 12.39 -12.40 24.85
CA GLN A 43 11.99 -11.01 24.68
C GLN A 43 12.79 -10.05 25.57
N VAL A 44 13.09 -10.45 26.81
CA VAL A 44 13.93 -9.66 27.72
C VAL A 44 15.39 -9.63 27.26
N ALA A 45 15.90 -10.72 26.68
CA ALA A 45 17.27 -10.79 26.16
C ALA A 45 17.47 -9.99 24.86
N ILE A 46 16.43 -9.88 24.02
CA ILE A 46 16.48 -9.18 22.73
C ILE A 46 16.23 -7.67 22.88
N LYS A 47 15.61 -7.21 23.98
CA LYS A 47 15.37 -5.78 24.20
C LYS A 47 16.71 -5.04 24.34
N PRO A 48 17.08 -4.14 23.40
CA PRO A 48 18.36 -3.45 23.47
C PRO A 48 18.39 -2.56 24.72
N ARG A 49 19.34 -2.83 25.62
CA ARG A 49 19.66 -1.92 26.74
C ARG A 49 20.50 -0.78 26.18
N ILE A 50 19.83 0.22 25.62
CA ILE A 50 20.46 1.50 25.29
C ILE A 50 20.56 2.28 26.60
N PRO A 51 21.75 2.61 27.11
CA PRO A 51 21.89 3.49 28.26
C PRO A 51 21.41 4.90 27.88
N ASP A 52 20.63 5.52 28.76
CA ASP A 52 20.20 6.91 28.57
C ASP A 52 21.44 7.81 28.38
N PRO A 53 21.46 8.68 27.35
CA PRO A 53 22.63 9.50 27.08
C PRO A 53 22.88 10.48 28.23
N PRO A 54 24.16 10.75 28.57
CA PRO A 54 24.51 11.67 29.64
C PRO A 54 23.87 13.07 29.41
N PRO A 55 23.46 13.78 30.48
CA PRO A 55 22.78 15.08 30.39
C PRO A 55 23.54 16.14 29.58
N SER A 56 24.86 16.02 29.48
CA SER A 56 25.70 16.90 28.67
C SER A 56 25.46 16.81 27.16
N LEU A 57 24.95 15.67 26.65
CA LEU A 57 24.57 15.51 25.24
C LEU A 57 23.17 16.03 24.93
N GLN A 58 22.34 16.29 25.95
CA GLN A 58 21.00 16.86 25.76
C GLN A 58 21.02 18.38 25.57
N LEU A 59 22.04 19.08 26.11
CA LEU A 59 22.21 20.51 25.90
C LEU A 59 22.83 20.88 24.54
N GLN A 60 23.52 19.95 23.88
CA GLN A 60 24.10 20.16 22.53
C GLN A 60 23.14 19.78 21.38
N ARG A 61 22.00 19.16 21.68
CA ARG A 61 20.97 18.84 20.66
C ARG A 61 19.87 19.90 20.63
N LYS A 62 20.27 21.16 20.76
CA LYS A 62 19.45 22.32 20.46
C LYS A 62 20.31 23.18 19.56
N ASP A 63 19.86 23.31 18.32
CA ASP A 63 20.48 23.99 17.18
C ASP A 63 21.36 23.10 16.29
N GLU A 64 20.97 23.06 15.01
CA GLU A 64 21.63 22.42 13.85
C GLU A 64 21.43 20.91 13.63
N GLY A 65 20.17 20.51 13.40
CA GLY A 65 19.93 19.47 12.39
C GLY A 65 20.30 20.01 10.98
N PRO A 66 20.53 19.16 9.97
CA PRO A 66 20.76 19.64 8.61
C PRO A 66 19.62 20.59 8.23
N GLN A 67 19.95 21.79 7.73
CA GLN A 67 18.94 22.70 7.19
C GLN A 67 18.29 22.02 5.99
N LEU A 68 17.16 21.35 6.23
CA LEU A 68 16.31 20.77 5.22
C LEU A 68 15.72 21.94 4.43
N GLN A 69 16.20 22.15 3.21
CA GLN A 69 15.65 23.18 2.34
C GLN A 69 14.28 22.71 1.82
N PRO A 70 13.28 23.61 1.79
CA PRO A 70 11.99 23.28 1.21
C PRO A 70 12.16 22.94 -0.27
N SER A 71 11.36 21.98 -0.74
CA SER A 71 11.36 21.50 -2.13
C SER A 71 11.04 22.62 -3.12
N ARG A 72 11.36 22.41 -4.40
CA ARG A 72 11.22 23.41 -5.49
C ARG A 72 9.79 23.98 -5.65
N HIS A 73 8.80 23.33 -5.04
CA HIS A 73 7.40 23.73 -5.04
C HIS A 73 6.92 24.39 -3.72
N PHE A 74 7.77 24.61 -2.71
CA PHE A 74 7.32 24.80 -1.31
C PHE A 74 7.96 25.98 -0.53
N GLN A 75 7.22 26.47 0.47
CA GLN A 75 7.59 27.53 1.42
C GLN A 75 8.04 26.92 2.77
N ALA A 76 8.86 27.63 3.55
CA ALA A 76 9.48 27.14 4.80
C ALA A 76 8.51 26.88 5.99
N SER A 77 7.21 26.75 5.76
CA SER A 77 6.13 26.71 6.76
C SER A 77 5.51 25.31 6.96
N ASP A 78 5.92 24.32 6.17
CA ASP A 78 5.17 23.06 6.08
C ASP A 78 5.41 22.13 7.28
N LYS A 79 4.31 21.57 7.80
CA LYS A 79 4.34 20.63 8.92
C LYS A 79 4.71 19.24 8.41
N VAL A 80 5.59 18.55 9.14
CA VAL A 80 5.97 17.16 8.87
C VAL A 80 5.37 16.24 9.93
N ALA A 81 4.56 15.28 9.50
CA ALA A 81 4.06 14.19 10.32
C ALA A 81 4.91 12.94 10.12
N PHE A 82 5.51 12.48 11.22
CA PHE A 82 6.32 11.27 11.25
C PHE A 82 5.46 10.04 11.54
N THR A 83 5.77 8.92 10.88
CA THR A 83 5.08 7.64 11.08
C THR A 83 5.18 7.13 12.51
N ASN A 84 4.04 6.85 13.15
CA ASN A 84 4.03 6.38 14.52
C ASN A 84 3.83 4.86 14.60
N LEU A 85 4.90 4.09 14.36
CA LEU A 85 4.87 2.63 14.41
C LEU A 85 4.56 2.09 15.82
N ASP A 86 5.03 2.78 16.85
CA ASP A 86 4.78 2.41 18.25
C ASP A 86 3.28 2.49 18.58
N ALA A 87 2.60 3.53 18.08
CA ALA A 87 1.16 3.68 18.25
C ALA A 87 0.36 2.57 17.57
N VAL A 88 0.80 2.08 16.41
CA VAL A 88 0.13 0.91 15.77
C VAL A 88 0.19 -0.30 16.68
N GLN A 89 1.30 -0.55 17.36
CA GLN A 89 1.42 -1.71 18.24
C GLN A 89 0.59 -1.56 19.53
N GLN A 90 0.48 -0.34 20.06
CA GLN A 90 -0.17 -0.08 21.34
C GLN A 90 -1.68 0.20 21.23
N GLN A 91 -2.11 0.80 20.13
CA GLN A 91 -3.46 1.36 19.95
C GLN A 91 -4.18 0.78 18.73
N ARG A 92 -3.75 -0.40 18.24
CA ARG A 92 -4.38 -1.06 17.09
C ARG A 92 -5.89 -1.25 17.28
N ASP A 93 -6.27 -1.65 18.49
CA ASP A 93 -7.65 -2.05 18.83
C ASP A 93 -8.57 -0.85 19.08
N SER A 94 -8.02 0.36 19.30
CA SER A 94 -8.81 1.58 19.45
C SER A 94 -9.16 2.27 18.13
N VAL A 95 -8.61 1.80 17.02
CA VAL A 95 -8.83 2.37 15.68
C VAL A 95 -10.00 1.66 15.01
N ASP A 96 -10.95 2.45 14.51
CA ASP A 96 -12.02 1.93 13.66
C ASP A 96 -11.52 1.72 12.21
N TRP A 97 -10.96 0.53 11.96
CA TRP A 97 -10.45 0.15 10.64
C TRP A 97 -11.55 0.00 9.58
N THR A 98 -12.82 -0.06 9.96
CA THR A 98 -13.94 -0.14 9.01
C THR A 98 -14.17 1.18 8.26
N ARG A 99 -13.64 2.28 8.81
CA ARG A 99 -13.71 3.63 8.23
C ARG A 99 -12.40 4.08 7.59
N LEU A 100 -11.43 3.17 7.46
CA LEU A 100 -10.14 3.44 6.82
C LEU A 100 -9.97 2.55 5.59
N ALA A 101 -9.43 3.10 4.51
CA ALA A 101 -9.19 2.32 3.30
C ALA A 101 -7.87 2.64 2.59
N HIS A 102 -7.29 1.59 2.01
CA HIS A 102 -6.34 1.70 0.91
C HIS A 102 -7.12 1.73 -0.41
N VAL A 103 -6.92 2.79 -1.20
CA VAL A 103 -7.61 2.98 -2.48
C VAL A 103 -6.61 2.89 -3.62
N GLN A 104 -7.02 2.27 -4.72
CA GLN A 104 -6.36 2.35 -6.02
C GLN A 104 -7.37 2.80 -7.07
N LEU A 105 -6.90 3.47 -8.12
CA LEU A 105 -7.70 3.88 -9.27
C LEU A 105 -7.15 3.19 -10.51
N ALA A 106 -8.00 2.43 -11.20
CA ALA A 106 -7.72 1.99 -12.56
C ALA A 106 -8.33 3.01 -13.53
N ARG A 107 -7.52 3.68 -14.36
CA ARG A 107 -8.01 4.68 -15.32
C ARG A 107 -8.29 4.05 -16.68
N ASN A 108 -7.52 3.03 -17.03
CA ASN A 108 -7.64 2.26 -18.27
C ASN A 108 -7.49 0.75 -17.99
N HIS A 109 -7.69 -0.08 -19.03
CA HIS A 109 -7.66 -1.53 -18.90
C HIS A 109 -6.30 -2.10 -18.46
N HIS A 110 -5.19 -1.41 -18.78
CA HIS A 110 -3.82 -1.82 -18.41
C HIS A 110 -3.55 -1.61 -16.91
N ASP A 111 -4.07 -0.52 -16.34
CA ASP A 111 -3.90 -0.18 -14.92
C ASP A 111 -4.55 -1.20 -13.97
N VAL A 112 -5.58 -1.93 -14.43
CA VAL A 112 -6.39 -2.82 -13.59
C VAL A 112 -5.53 -3.84 -12.87
N CYS A 113 -4.60 -4.49 -13.58
CA CYS A 113 -3.77 -5.50 -12.94
C CYS A 113 -2.79 -4.87 -11.94
N ASN A 114 -2.18 -3.74 -12.28
CA ASN A 114 -1.26 -3.03 -11.39
C ASN A 114 -1.94 -2.63 -10.08
N ALA A 115 -3.15 -2.05 -10.17
CA ALA A 115 -3.97 -1.71 -9.01
C ALA A 115 -4.37 -2.94 -8.17
N VAL A 116 -4.79 -4.03 -8.83
CA VAL A 116 -5.17 -5.28 -8.14
C VAL A 116 -3.96 -5.91 -7.44
N MET A 117 -2.76 -5.84 -8.01
CA MET A 117 -1.54 -6.37 -7.38
C MET A 117 -1.20 -5.68 -6.06
N VAL A 118 -1.33 -4.35 -6.00
CA VAL A 118 -1.14 -3.57 -4.77
C VAL A 118 -2.17 -3.97 -3.70
N LEU A 119 -3.45 -4.06 -4.06
CA LEU A 119 -4.50 -4.45 -3.12
C LEU A 119 -4.40 -5.93 -2.68
N ALA A 120 -3.93 -6.81 -3.56
CA ALA A 120 -3.66 -8.21 -3.26
C ALA A 120 -2.48 -8.36 -2.28
N ASP A 121 -1.48 -7.48 -2.35
CA ASP A 121 -0.42 -7.44 -1.36
C ASP A 121 -0.92 -7.06 0.03
N LEU A 122 -1.72 -6.00 0.12
CA LEU A 122 -2.32 -5.57 1.39
C LEU A 122 -3.15 -6.69 2.00
N HIS A 123 -3.83 -7.48 1.17
CA HIS A 123 -4.51 -8.71 1.61
C HIS A 123 -3.52 -9.72 2.22
N ARG A 124 -2.48 -10.06 1.47
CA ARG A 124 -1.49 -11.08 1.84
C ARG A 124 -0.76 -10.70 3.12
N LEU A 125 -0.44 -9.42 3.29
CA LEU A 125 0.20 -8.82 4.46
C LEU A 125 -0.77 -8.55 5.62
N LYS A 126 -2.06 -8.86 5.44
CA LYS A 126 -3.10 -8.74 6.48
C LYS A 126 -3.25 -7.31 7.02
N SER A 127 -3.20 -6.32 6.13
CA SER A 127 -3.61 -4.96 6.49
C SER A 127 -5.07 -5.01 6.98
N PRO A 128 -5.37 -4.39 8.14
CA PRO A 128 -6.72 -4.39 8.71
C PRO A 128 -7.66 -3.41 8.01
N ALA A 129 -7.14 -2.44 7.24
CA ALA A 129 -7.94 -1.47 6.52
C ALA A 129 -8.69 -2.10 5.34
N ARG A 130 -9.81 -1.47 4.96
CA ARG A 130 -10.56 -1.87 3.77
C ARG A 130 -9.75 -1.59 2.51
N ARG A 131 -10.01 -2.33 1.45
CA ARG A 131 -9.29 -2.24 0.17
C ARG A 131 -10.29 -1.92 -0.90
N VAL A 132 -10.09 -0.80 -1.58
CA VAL A 132 -11.06 -0.24 -2.51
C VAL A 132 -10.38 -0.06 -3.85
N LEU A 133 -11.04 -0.51 -4.91
CA LEU A 133 -10.63 -0.27 -6.29
C LEU A 133 -11.67 0.60 -6.96
N MET A 134 -11.28 1.83 -7.28
CA MET A 134 -12.05 2.72 -8.13
C MET A 134 -11.82 2.37 -9.59
N PHE A 135 -12.88 2.35 -10.38
CA PHE A 135 -12.82 2.02 -11.80
C PHE A 135 -13.92 2.76 -12.59
N PRO A 136 -13.78 2.91 -13.90
CA PRO A 136 -14.77 3.58 -14.75
C PRO A 136 -16.17 2.97 -14.63
N GLU A 137 -17.19 3.81 -14.36
CA GLU A 137 -18.56 3.35 -14.13
C GLU A 137 -19.22 2.69 -15.35
N ASP A 138 -18.82 3.10 -16.56
CA ASP A 138 -19.22 2.54 -17.85
C ASP A 138 -18.83 1.06 -17.97
N TRP A 139 -17.75 0.63 -17.32
CA TRP A 139 -17.39 -0.78 -17.26
C TRP A 139 -18.34 -1.60 -16.39
N ALA A 140 -19.04 -0.99 -15.45
CA ALA A 140 -20.01 -1.70 -14.61
C ALA A 140 -21.33 -1.96 -15.35
N LEU A 141 -21.62 -1.19 -16.39
CA LEU A 141 -22.83 -1.36 -17.18
C LEU A 141 -22.74 -2.65 -18.00
N ASP A 142 -23.77 -3.48 -17.90
CA ASP A 142 -23.96 -4.57 -18.84
C ASP A 142 -24.47 -3.95 -20.13
N GLN A 143 -23.57 -3.86 -21.11
CA GLN A 143 -23.93 -3.57 -22.50
C GLN A 143 -24.91 -4.66 -22.96
N GLN A 144 -26.21 -4.43 -22.74
CA GLN A 144 -27.28 -5.19 -23.39
C GLN A 144 -27.18 -4.85 -24.87
N GLY A 145 -26.36 -5.63 -25.57
CA GLY A 145 -25.88 -5.29 -26.90
C GLY A 145 -27.01 -4.88 -27.84
N LYS A 146 -26.96 -3.63 -28.30
CA LYS A 146 -27.17 -3.40 -29.72
C LYS A 146 -26.08 -4.21 -30.42
N LYS A 147 -26.51 -5.18 -31.21
CA LYS A 147 -25.74 -6.24 -31.89
C LYS A 147 -24.60 -5.75 -32.81
N HIS A 148 -24.29 -4.46 -32.80
CA HIS A 148 -23.36 -3.80 -33.71
C HIS A 148 -22.31 -2.92 -33.05
N ASP A 149 -22.30 -2.75 -31.71
CA ASP A 149 -21.18 -2.09 -31.05
C ASP A 149 -20.02 -3.06 -30.89
N ILE A 150 -18.85 -2.64 -31.37
CA ILE A 150 -17.59 -3.36 -31.20
C ILE A 150 -17.33 -3.39 -29.69
N SER A 151 -17.62 -4.52 -29.04
CA SER A 151 -17.33 -4.71 -27.63
C SER A 151 -15.83 -4.51 -27.41
N ASP A 152 -15.45 -3.59 -26.53
CA ASP A 152 -14.06 -3.38 -26.14
C ASP A 152 -13.39 -4.73 -25.82
N PRO A 153 -12.30 -5.10 -26.54
CA PRO A 153 -11.66 -6.41 -26.40
C PRO A 153 -11.05 -6.64 -25.00
N PHE A 154 -10.72 -5.56 -24.28
CA PHE A 154 -10.09 -5.63 -22.96
C PHE A 154 -11.10 -5.62 -21.81
N LEU A 155 -12.32 -5.13 -22.04
CA LEU A 155 -13.37 -5.03 -21.01
C LEU A 155 -13.72 -6.37 -20.38
N ALA A 156 -13.77 -7.46 -21.15
CA ALA A 156 -14.04 -8.80 -20.62
C ALA A 156 -12.95 -9.24 -19.63
N SER A 157 -11.68 -8.98 -19.96
CA SER A 157 -10.52 -9.25 -19.12
C SER A 157 -10.53 -8.40 -17.85
N SER A 158 -10.79 -7.09 -17.97
CA SER A 158 -10.90 -6.20 -16.81
C SER A 158 -12.05 -6.60 -15.89
N LYS A 159 -13.26 -6.88 -16.41
CA LYS A 159 -14.39 -7.39 -15.62
C LYS A 159 -14.03 -8.69 -14.89
N ARG A 160 -13.26 -9.59 -15.51
CA ARG A 160 -12.77 -10.82 -14.88
C ARG A 160 -11.84 -10.50 -13.71
N LEU A 161 -10.89 -9.59 -13.89
CA LEU A 161 -9.94 -9.16 -12.85
C LEU A 161 -10.65 -8.47 -11.69
N LEU A 162 -11.60 -7.57 -11.95
CA LEU A 162 -12.39 -6.88 -10.92
C LEU A 162 -13.16 -7.90 -10.06
N ARG A 163 -13.86 -8.85 -10.69
CA ARG A 163 -14.58 -9.92 -9.96
C ARG A 163 -13.64 -10.81 -9.16
N MET A 164 -12.46 -11.13 -9.70
CA MET A 164 -11.44 -11.90 -9.00
C MET A 164 -10.93 -11.14 -7.78
N ALA A 165 -10.60 -9.86 -7.92
CA ALA A 165 -10.12 -9.02 -6.82
C ALA A 165 -11.14 -8.94 -5.67
N ALA A 166 -12.42 -8.76 -6.01
CA ALA A 166 -13.50 -8.75 -5.03
C ALA A 166 -13.63 -10.09 -4.29
N ARG A 167 -13.62 -11.21 -5.02
CA ARG A 167 -13.84 -12.54 -4.44
C ARG A 167 -12.64 -13.08 -3.66
N ARG A 168 -11.43 -12.91 -4.20
CA ARG A 168 -10.20 -13.53 -3.68
C ARG A 168 -9.52 -12.69 -2.62
N TYR A 169 -9.57 -11.37 -2.80
CA TYR A 169 -8.89 -10.44 -1.92
C TYR A 169 -9.87 -9.59 -1.10
N GLY A 170 -11.18 -9.68 -1.31
CA GLY A 170 -12.13 -8.83 -0.57
C GLY A 170 -11.99 -7.36 -0.91
N VAL A 171 -11.61 -7.05 -2.16
CA VAL A 171 -11.56 -5.68 -2.67
C VAL A 171 -12.98 -5.17 -2.93
N GLU A 172 -13.29 -3.98 -2.44
CA GLU A 172 -14.51 -3.29 -2.75
C GLU A 172 -14.39 -2.52 -4.06
N LEU A 173 -15.26 -2.86 -5.00
CA LEU A 173 -15.30 -2.22 -6.30
C LEU A 173 -16.18 -0.97 -6.23
N ARG A 174 -15.62 0.19 -6.57
CA ARG A 174 -16.33 1.48 -6.57
C ARG A 174 -16.32 2.08 -7.98
N PRO A 175 -17.44 2.02 -8.72
CA PRO A 175 -17.52 2.71 -9.99
C PRO A 175 -17.41 4.22 -9.76
N VAL A 176 -16.67 4.92 -10.62
CA VAL A 176 -16.49 6.37 -10.57
C VAL A 176 -16.83 6.99 -11.92
N SER A 177 -17.45 8.16 -11.87
CA SER A 177 -17.64 9.02 -13.04
C SER A 177 -16.32 9.69 -13.43
N PRO A 178 -16.13 10.02 -14.72
CA PRO A 178 -14.97 10.78 -15.14
C PRO A 178 -14.95 12.17 -14.50
N ALA A 179 -13.76 12.63 -14.11
CA ALA A 179 -13.54 13.97 -13.58
C ALA A 179 -13.68 15.03 -14.68
N LEU A 180 -13.22 14.71 -15.90
CA LEU A 180 -13.44 15.51 -17.10
C LEU A 180 -14.05 14.61 -18.18
N ARG A 181 -15.18 15.06 -18.73
CA ARG A 181 -15.84 14.38 -19.86
C ARG A 181 -15.30 14.91 -21.17
N ALA A 182 -15.17 14.01 -22.14
CA ALA A 182 -14.91 14.39 -23.53
C ALA A 182 -15.94 15.41 -24.01
N ASN A 183 -15.49 16.47 -24.70
CA ASN A 183 -16.38 17.50 -25.24
C ASN A 183 -17.24 17.00 -26.42
N ASN A 184 -16.90 15.84 -27.02
CA ASN A 184 -17.60 15.26 -28.16
C ASN A 184 -17.91 13.76 -27.93
N GLU A 185 -19.12 13.33 -28.28
CA GLU A 185 -19.56 11.91 -28.23
C GLU A 185 -18.76 10.97 -29.17
N LEU A 186 -17.94 11.52 -30.07
CA LEU A 186 -17.07 10.77 -30.98
C LEU A 186 -15.70 10.42 -30.37
N ASP A 187 -15.40 10.95 -29.18
CA ASP A 187 -14.11 10.80 -28.50
C ASP A 187 -14.32 10.18 -27.10
N GLU A 188 -15.18 9.14 -27.00
CA GLU A 188 -15.47 8.41 -25.76
C GLU A 188 -14.21 7.86 -25.05
N GLY A 189 -13.09 7.75 -25.77
CA GLY A 189 -11.77 7.38 -25.22
C GLY A 189 -11.05 8.50 -24.46
N SER A 190 -11.58 9.73 -24.42
CA SER A 190 -10.92 10.89 -23.81
C SER A 190 -11.41 11.22 -22.38
N ASN A 191 -12.23 10.35 -21.78
CA ASN A 191 -12.68 10.54 -20.40
C ASN A 191 -11.50 10.46 -19.42
N VAL A 192 -11.33 11.51 -18.61
CA VAL A 192 -10.23 11.59 -17.65
C VAL A 192 -10.73 11.19 -16.27
N TYR A 193 -10.19 10.10 -15.74
CA TYR A 193 -10.45 9.64 -14.37
C TYR A 193 -9.34 10.11 -13.43
N SER A 194 -9.75 10.65 -12.28
CA SER A 194 -8.83 11.24 -11.29
C SER A 194 -9.02 10.63 -9.91
N LEU A 195 -7.94 10.57 -9.15
CA LEU A 195 -7.96 10.26 -7.72
C LEU A 195 -8.82 11.24 -6.91
N ALA A 196 -9.12 12.43 -7.44
CA ALA A 196 -10.08 13.36 -6.84
C ALA A 196 -11.42 12.70 -6.49
N SER A 197 -11.85 11.70 -7.27
CA SER A 197 -13.07 10.92 -7.01
C SER A 197 -13.05 10.21 -5.65
N ALA A 198 -11.88 9.97 -5.05
CA ALA A 198 -11.75 9.42 -3.71
C ALA A 198 -12.39 10.31 -2.64
N PHE A 199 -12.46 11.63 -2.86
CA PHE A 199 -13.12 12.55 -1.92
C PHE A 199 -14.64 12.33 -1.83
N ALA A 200 -15.24 11.63 -2.81
CA ALA A 200 -16.66 11.26 -2.77
C ALA A 200 -16.96 10.05 -1.87
N LEU A 201 -15.95 9.29 -1.43
CA LEU A 201 -16.10 8.07 -0.64
C LEU A 201 -16.32 8.38 0.86
N LYS A 202 -17.47 8.98 1.17
CA LYS A 202 -17.85 9.51 2.50
C LYS A 202 -18.01 8.43 3.58
N ASP A 203 -18.03 7.16 3.23
CA ASP A 203 -18.04 6.05 4.19
C ASP A 203 -16.68 5.86 4.89
N PHE A 204 -15.62 6.51 4.41
CA PHE A 204 -14.30 6.50 5.01
C PHE A 204 -13.96 7.84 5.68
N ASP A 205 -13.29 7.77 6.83
CA ASP A 205 -12.71 8.92 7.51
C ASP A 205 -11.38 9.32 6.88
N ARG A 206 -10.58 8.34 6.43
CA ARG A 206 -9.31 8.54 5.74
C ARG A 206 -9.06 7.45 4.70
N ILE A 207 -8.39 7.86 3.64
CA ILE A 207 -8.03 7.02 2.50
C ILE A 207 -6.55 7.22 2.21
N LEU A 208 -5.82 6.12 2.04
CA LEU A 208 -4.43 6.13 1.58
C LEU A 208 -4.34 5.59 0.16
N SER A 209 -3.68 6.31 -0.72
CA SER A 209 -3.36 5.88 -2.07
C SER A 209 -1.84 5.83 -2.24
N VAL A 210 -1.34 4.67 -2.64
CA VAL A 210 0.02 4.54 -3.18
C VAL A 210 -0.07 4.50 -4.69
N GLU A 211 0.84 5.15 -5.38
CA GLU A 211 0.80 5.17 -6.85
C GLU A 211 1.46 3.89 -7.42
N ALA A 212 0.74 3.24 -8.34
CA ALA A 212 1.15 2.00 -9.01
C ALA A 212 1.84 2.31 -10.35
N PRO A 213 2.69 1.42 -10.90
CA PRO A 213 3.01 0.06 -10.44
C PRO A 213 4.05 0.00 -9.31
N GLY A 214 3.91 -1.00 -8.44
CA GLY A 214 4.89 -1.28 -7.39
C GLY A 214 4.61 -2.54 -6.56
N LEU A 215 5.48 -2.77 -5.58
CA LEU A 215 5.43 -3.92 -4.68
C LEU A 215 5.39 -3.46 -3.23
N ILE A 216 4.43 -3.96 -2.45
CA ILE A 216 4.39 -3.71 -1.02
C ILE A 216 5.26 -4.75 -0.32
N MET A 217 6.28 -4.25 0.36
CA MET A 217 7.23 -5.02 1.16
C MET A 217 6.71 -5.19 2.59
N ASP A 218 6.14 -4.13 3.16
CA ASP A 218 5.55 -4.12 4.50
C ASP A 218 4.33 -3.18 4.55
N ALA A 219 3.19 -3.70 5.00
CA ALA A 219 1.96 -2.94 5.12
C ALA A 219 1.88 -2.13 6.42
N LEU A 220 2.64 -2.49 7.45
CA LEU A 220 2.51 -1.94 8.80
C LEU A 220 2.72 -0.41 8.83
N PRO A 221 3.73 0.17 8.16
CA PRO A 221 3.91 1.63 8.18
C PRO A 221 2.87 2.37 7.34
N LEU A 222 2.37 1.76 6.26
CA LEU A 222 1.25 2.32 5.49
C LEU A 222 -0.03 2.36 6.35
N ASP A 223 -0.29 1.30 7.10
CA ASP A 223 -1.39 1.27 8.08
C ASP A 223 -1.16 2.29 9.20
N ALA A 224 0.10 2.54 9.60
CA ALA A 224 0.46 3.58 10.56
C ALA A 224 0.10 4.98 10.05
N VAL A 225 0.48 5.30 8.82
CA VAL A 225 0.14 6.56 8.15
C VAL A 225 -1.38 6.72 8.07
N LEU A 226 -2.08 5.66 7.67
CA LEU A 226 -3.53 5.69 7.50
C LEU A 226 -4.28 5.90 8.82
N ALA A 227 -3.81 5.30 9.93
CA ALA A 227 -4.53 5.31 11.20
C ALA A 227 -4.07 6.38 12.21
N PHE A 228 -2.81 6.81 12.17
CA PHE A 228 -2.22 7.63 13.25
C PHE A 228 -1.71 9.00 12.82
N THR A 229 -1.80 9.35 11.54
CA THR A 229 -1.57 10.74 11.09
C THR A 229 -2.63 11.67 11.68
N GLU A 230 -2.25 12.91 11.99
CA GLU A 230 -3.19 13.92 12.49
C GLU A 230 -4.34 14.21 11.52
N ASN A 231 -5.44 14.77 12.03
CA ASN A 231 -6.61 15.07 11.21
C ASN A 231 -6.31 16.23 10.25
N THR A 232 -6.03 15.90 9.00
CA THR A 232 -5.77 16.84 7.91
C THR A 232 -6.68 16.53 6.71
N PRO A 233 -7.13 17.54 5.93
CA PRO A 233 -7.84 17.29 4.67
C PRO A 233 -6.98 16.53 3.65
N PHE A 234 -5.67 16.78 3.65
CA PHE A 234 -4.72 16.26 2.67
C PHE A 234 -3.33 16.13 3.29
N ALA A 235 -2.67 15.00 3.03
CA ALA A 235 -1.25 14.82 3.28
C ALA A 235 -0.60 14.08 2.11
N MET A 236 0.68 14.30 1.92
CA MET A 236 1.44 13.69 0.81
C MET A 236 2.83 13.27 1.26
N LEU A 237 3.52 12.46 0.47
CA LEU A 237 4.89 12.05 0.80
C LEU A 237 5.81 13.28 0.86
N GLN A 238 6.66 13.32 1.88
CA GLN A 238 7.79 14.24 1.86
C GLN A 238 8.72 13.85 0.70
N ASP A 239 8.93 14.79 -0.22
CA ASP A 239 9.80 14.57 -1.37
C ASP A 239 11.21 14.20 -0.88
N SER A 240 11.76 13.12 -1.43
CA SER A 240 13.13 12.73 -1.16
C SER A 240 14.05 13.36 -2.22
N HIS A 241 15.32 13.53 -1.87
CA HIS A 241 16.32 14.35 -2.58
C HIS A 241 16.23 14.33 -4.12
N ASP A 242 16.60 15.45 -4.76
CA ASP A 242 16.63 15.61 -6.22
C ASP A 242 17.31 14.40 -6.91
N GLY A 243 16.50 13.58 -7.60
CA GLY A 243 16.98 12.54 -8.53
C GLY A 243 16.86 11.09 -8.08
N ASP A 244 16.18 10.79 -6.96
CA ASP A 244 15.93 9.41 -6.55
C ASP A 244 14.68 8.77 -7.22
N GLY A 245 13.86 9.57 -7.90
CA GLY A 245 12.71 9.11 -8.68
C GLY A 245 11.46 8.78 -7.86
N VAL A 246 11.44 9.18 -6.58
CA VAL A 246 10.25 9.22 -5.74
C VAL A 246 9.66 10.64 -5.82
N HIS A 247 8.33 10.74 -5.79
CA HIS A 247 7.61 12.00 -5.85
C HIS A 247 6.63 12.13 -4.69
N SER A 248 6.30 13.36 -4.29
CA SER A 248 5.28 13.62 -3.27
C SER A 248 3.93 12.96 -3.58
N ALA A 249 3.57 12.84 -4.86
CA ALA A 249 2.34 12.20 -5.33
C ALA A 249 2.33 10.67 -5.19
N ASP A 250 3.45 10.04 -4.83
CA ASP A 250 3.56 8.58 -4.74
C ASP A 250 2.83 8.00 -3.52
N LEU A 251 2.58 8.82 -2.50
CA LEU A 251 1.78 8.49 -1.32
C LEU A 251 0.87 9.67 -1.00
N LEU A 252 -0.44 9.45 -1.08
CA LEU A 252 -1.44 10.48 -0.79
C LEU A 252 -2.40 9.99 0.29
N LEU A 253 -2.53 10.77 1.36
CA LEU A 253 -3.52 10.56 2.43
C LEU A 253 -4.61 11.62 2.29
N LEU A 254 -5.84 11.15 2.15
CA LEU A 254 -6.99 11.96 1.77
C LEU A 254 -8.05 11.82 2.86
N LYS A 255 -8.69 12.94 3.23
CA LYS A 255 -9.91 12.94 4.04
C LYS A 255 -11.12 13.18 3.14
N PRO A 256 -11.98 12.19 2.89
CA PRO A 256 -13.16 12.38 2.05
C PRO A 256 -14.07 13.50 2.56
N SER A 257 -14.50 14.36 1.63
CA SER A 257 -15.40 15.49 1.92
C SER A 257 -16.16 15.89 0.66
N ALA A 258 -17.47 16.11 0.80
CA ALA A 258 -18.32 16.57 -0.30
C ALA A 258 -17.89 17.94 -0.83
N SER A 259 -17.47 18.85 0.07
CA SER A 259 -17.04 20.19 -0.31
C SER A 259 -15.71 20.14 -1.06
N SER A 260 -14.73 19.40 -0.55
CA SER A 260 -13.43 19.23 -1.19
C SER A 260 -13.55 18.53 -2.54
N HIS A 261 -14.45 17.54 -2.65
CA HIS A 261 -14.74 16.89 -3.92
C HIS A 261 -15.30 17.86 -4.96
N ALA A 262 -16.30 18.67 -4.59
CA ALA A 262 -16.91 19.64 -5.51
C ALA A 262 -15.91 20.72 -5.95
N GLU A 263 -15.14 21.26 -4.99
CA GLU A 263 -14.12 22.27 -5.26
C GLU A 263 -13.01 21.74 -6.16
N LEU A 264 -12.54 20.52 -5.91
CA LEU A 264 -11.54 19.88 -6.76
C LEU A 264 -12.09 19.71 -8.18
N LEU A 265 -13.26 19.10 -8.36
CA LEU A 265 -13.84 18.90 -9.68
C LEU A 265 -14.05 20.22 -10.45
N GLU A 266 -14.47 21.29 -9.76
CA GLU A 266 -14.60 22.61 -10.37
C GLU A 266 -13.25 23.15 -10.85
N ARG A 267 -12.20 23.05 -10.03
CA ARG A 267 -10.84 23.44 -10.42
C ARG A 267 -10.30 22.58 -11.56
N LEU A 268 -10.56 21.26 -11.53
CA LEU A 268 -10.15 20.35 -12.60
C LEU A 268 -10.82 20.72 -13.92
N GLY A 269 -12.09 21.13 -13.90
CA GLY A 269 -12.85 21.59 -15.07
C GLY A 269 -12.25 22.81 -15.77
N MET A 270 -11.39 23.58 -15.10
CA MET A 270 -10.71 24.74 -15.66
C MET A 270 -9.36 24.40 -16.30
N GLU A 271 -8.80 23.23 -16.01
CA GLU A 271 -7.50 22.78 -16.48
C GLU A 271 -7.63 21.92 -17.74
N SER A 272 -6.96 22.30 -18.82
CA SER A 272 -7.08 21.62 -20.12
C SER A 272 -6.25 20.33 -20.24
N ASN A 273 -5.24 20.12 -19.37
CA ASN A 273 -4.34 18.97 -19.39
C ASN A 273 -4.17 18.40 -17.98
N PHE A 274 -5.21 17.75 -17.47
CA PHE A 274 -5.21 17.23 -16.10
C PHE A 274 -4.33 15.98 -15.92
N ASN A 275 -3.52 15.98 -14.86
CA ASN A 275 -2.80 14.82 -14.32
C ASN A 275 -2.96 14.85 -12.78
N ASP A 276 -3.11 13.69 -12.13
CA ASP A 276 -3.20 13.59 -10.66
C ASP A 276 -1.98 14.19 -9.94
N SER A 277 -0.85 14.39 -10.63
CA SER A 277 0.30 15.15 -10.13
C SER A 277 -0.03 16.62 -9.77
N ILE A 278 -1.14 17.17 -10.28
CA ILE A 278 -1.61 18.52 -9.93
C ILE A 278 -2.39 18.54 -8.61
N ILE A 279 -2.95 17.41 -8.14
CA ILE A 279 -3.77 17.38 -6.92
C ILE A 279 -3.03 18.01 -5.72
N PRO A 280 -1.74 17.71 -5.47
CA PRO A 280 -0.99 18.37 -4.39
C PRO A 280 -0.95 19.89 -4.48
N THR A 281 -0.89 20.46 -5.69
CA THR A 281 -0.77 21.92 -5.87
C THR A 281 -2.08 22.66 -5.60
N LEU A 282 -3.19 21.93 -5.48
CA LEU A 282 -4.51 22.51 -5.19
C LEU A 282 -4.71 22.81 -3.71
N PHE A 283 -3.82 22.31 -2.84
CA PHE A 283 -3.86 22.53 -1.39
C PHE A 283 -2.79 23.54 -0.96
N THR A 284 -3.19 24.55 -0.19
CA THR A 284 -2.31 25.65 0.22
C THR A 284 -1.28 25.22 1.27
N ASP A 285 -1.68 24.39 2.24
CA ASP A 285 -0.86 23.97 3.38
C ASP A 285 -0.96 22.43 3.57
N PRO A 286 -0.36 21.61 2.69
CA PRO A 286 -0.40 20.15 2.83
C PRO A 286 0.46 19.66 4.00
N LEU A 287 0.02 18.60 4.66
CA LEU A 287 0.84 17.91 5.65
C LEU A 287 1.83 16.98 4.94
N LEU A 288 3.11 17.00 5.32
CA LEU A 288 4.13 16.12 4.75
C LEU A 288 4.26 14.83 5.57
N LEU A 289 4.31 13.70 4.90
CA LEU A 289 4.45 12.38 5.50
C LEU A 289 5.90 11.91 5.42
N ALA A 290 6.48 11.62 6.57
CA ALA A 290 7.85 11.13 6.68
C ALA A 290 7.92 9.90 7.58
N SER A 291 8.96 9.08 7.39
CA SER A 291 9.23 7.99 8.32
C SER A 291 9.88 8.53 9.59
N LYS A 292 9.46 8.05 10.77
CA LYS A 292 10.03 8.47 12.06
C LYS A 292 11.46 7.97 12.28
N THR A 293 11.82 6.83 11.70
CA THR A 293 13.16 6.24 11.89
C THR A 293 14.01 6.47 10.66
N ASP A 294 15.21 7.01 10.86
CA ASP A 294 16.20 7.25 9.81
C ASP A 294 16.54 5.99 9.00
N ASP A 295 16.41 4.82 9.62
CA ASP A 295 16.68 3.54 8.98
C ASP A 295 15.57 3.06 8.04
N TYR A 296 14.34 3.56 8.15
CA TYR A 296 13.17 2.99 7.46
C TYR A 296 12.56 4.02 6.50
N THR A 297 12.25 3.60 5.28
CA THR A 297 11.68 4.50 4.24
C THR A 297 10.26 4.07 3.88
N LEU A 298 9.34 5.03 3.70
CA LEU A 298 7.97 4.71 3.27
C LEU A 298 7.96 4.20 1.82
N ILE A 299 8.52 4.98 0.91
CA ILE A 299 8.58 4.65 -0.52
C ILE A 299 10.03 4.74 -0.99
N ARG A 300 10.48 3.75 -1.75
CA ARG A 300 11.70 3.84 -2.56
C ARG A 300 11.35 3.63 -4.02
N SER A 301 12.04 4.34 -4.90
CA SER A 301 11.98 4.06 -6.32
C SER A 301 13.04 3.03 -6.71
N ILE A 302 12.69 2.10 -7.59
CA ILE A 302 13.63 1.15 -8.18
C ILE A 302 14.76 1.84 -8.96
N GLY A 303 14.50 3.06 -9.48
CA GLY A 303 15.49 3.85 -10.22
C GLY A 303 16.74 4.19 -9.39
N THR A 304 16.62 4.26 -8.06
CA THR A 304 17.75 4.48 -7.13
C THR A 304 18.84 3.42 -7.24
N LEU A 305 18.51 2.19 -7.68
CA LEU A 305 19.49 1.11 -7.86
C LEU A 305 20.52 1.46 -8.94
N HIS A 306 20.19 2.32 -9.91
CA HIS A 306 21.14 2.78 -10.93
C HIS A 306 22.24 3.67 -10.37
N GLN A 307 22.00 4.31 -9.23
CA GLN A 307 22.93 5.20 -8.53
C GLN A 307 23.63 4.51 -7.35
N ALA A 308 23.46 3.19 -7.21
CA ALA A 308 24.02 2.42 -6.11
C ALA A 308 25.55 2.53 -6.04
N THR A 309 26.04 2.90 -4.86
CA THR A 309 27.47 2.99 -4.53
C THR A 309 28.09 1.61 -4.35
N GLN A 310 29.41 1.53 -4.13
CA GLN A 310 30.12 0.26 -3.95
C GLN A 310 29.73 -0.50 -2.66
N ASP A 311 29.27 0.22 -1.64
CA ASP A 311 28.83 -0.29 -0.34
C ASP A 311 27.33 -0.61 -0.27
N PHE A 312 26.66 -0.69 -1.43
CA PHE A 312 25.23 -1.02 -1.51
C PHE A 312 24.89 -2.33 -0.77
N ASN A 313 23.89 -2.26 0.10
CA ASN A 313 23.40 -3.41 0.86
C ASN A 313 21.98 -3.78 0.41
N ALA A 314 21.85 -4.87 -0.34
CA ALA A 314 20.59 -5.37 -0.86
C ALA A 314 19.57 -5.72 0.23
N THR A 315 20.02 -6.34 1.33
CA THR A 315 19.14 -6.72 2.44
C THR A 315 18.57 -5.49 3.13
N ALA A 316 19.41 -4.49 3.42
CA ALA A 316 18.94 -3.24 4.01
C ALA A 316 17.98 -2.47 3.09
N TYR A 317 18.22 -2.54 1.76
CA TYR A 317 17.34 -1.93 0.76
C TYR A 317 15.93 -2.54 0.77
N LEU A 318 15.82 -3.87 0.88
CA LEU A 318 14.55 -4.60 0.82
C LEU A 318 13.81 -4.69 2.17
N ASP A 319 14.53 -4.80 3.29
CA ASP A 319 13.91 -5.00 4.61
C ASP A 319 13.42 -3.69 5.25
N ARG A 320 13.94 -2.54 4.79
CA ARG A 320 13.69 -1.23 5.41
C ARG A 320 12.90 -0.30 4.50
N VAL A 321 11.86 -0.84 3.88
CA VAL A 321 10.96 -0.10 3.01
C VAL A 321 9.53 -0.66 3.10
N SER A 322 8.52 0.20 3.01
CA SER A 322 7.12 -0.26 2.93
C SER A 322 6.71 -0.59 1.51
N TYR A 323 7.08 0.27 0.55
CA TYR A 323 6.67 0.15 -0.84
C TYR A 323 7.82 0.48 -1.80
N ILE A 324 8.02 -0.39 -2.79
CA ILE A 324 8.97 -0.17 -3.88
C ILE A 324 8.17 0.22 -5.12
N ARG A 325 8.30 1.48 -5.53
CA ARG A 325 7.72 2.03 -6.76
C ARG A 325 8.60 1.68 -7.95
N PHE A 326 7.98 1.21 -9.03
CA PHE A 326 8.70 0.97 -10.28
C PHE A 326 8.75 2.24 -11.15
N SER A 327 9.42 3.26 -10.65
CA SER A 327 9.78 4.47 -11.38
C SER A 327 11.20 4.31 -11.92
N ASP A 328 11.35 3.63 -13.06
CA ASP A 328 12.65 3.37 -13.67
C ASP A 328 12.89 4.33 -14.84
N PRO A 329 13.90 5.21 -14.79
CA PRO A 329 14.17 6.15 -15.87
C PRO A 329 14.67 5.46 -17.15
N LYS A 330 15.08 4.19 -17.09
CA LYS A 330 15.66 3.46 -18.23
C LYS A 330 14.69 2.47 -18.89
N LEU A 331 13.54 2.18 -18.28
CA LEU A 331 12.54 1.26 -18.81
C LEU A 331 11.14 1.89 -18.78
N PRO A 332 10.24 1.56 -19.72
CA PRO A 332 8.89 2.14 -19.80
C PRO A 332 7.98 1.73 -18.63
N GLY A 333 8.27 0.60 -17.97
CA GLY A 333 7.48 0.06 -16.86
C GLY A 333 7.72 -1.43 -16.66
N PRO A 334 7.38 -1.99 -15.49
CA PRO A 334 7.57 -3.40 -15.18
C PRO A 334 6.53 -4.32 -15.82
N GLU A 335 5.41 -3.79 -16.27
CA GLU A 335 4.38 -4.53 -17.01
C GLU A 335 4.79 -4.90 -18.43
N TYR A 336 5.85 -4.28 -18.96
CA TYR A 336 6.27 -4.47 -20.33
C TYR A 336 7.42 -5.48 -20.48
N ASP A 337 7.29 -6.36 -21.47
CA ASP A 337 8.38 -7.20 -21.98
C ASP A 337 9.22 -6.39 -22.98
N VAL A 338 10.33 -5.86 -22.46
CA VAL A 338 11.26 -5.03 -23.22
C VAL A 338 12.33 -5.91 -23.88
N PRO A 339 12.72 -5.65 -25.15
CA PRO A 339 13.74 -6.44 -25.83
C PRO A 339 15.03 -6.61 -25.03
N TRP A 340 15.59 -7.83 -25.04
CA TRP A 340 16.74 -8.20 -24.24
C TRP A 340 17.93 -7.21 -24.30
N PRO A 341 18.34 -6.68 -25.47
CA PRO A 341 19.45 -5.72 -25.53
C PRO A 341 19.19 -4.43 -24.74
N GLN A 342 17.95 -3.92 -24.78
CA GLN A 342 17.56 -2.74 -24.03
C GLN A 342 17.50 -3.04 -22.52
N LYS A 343 16.96 -4.21 -22.15
CA LYS A 343 16.93 -4.66 -20.76
C LYS A 343 18.33 -4.79 -20.16
N VAL A 344 19.29 -5.33 -20.91
CA VAL A 344 20.69 -5.44 -20.48
C VAL A 344 21.34 -4.06 -20.33
N ALA A 345 21.11 -3.16 -21.28
CA ALA A 345 21.63 -1.78 -21.21
C ALA A 345 21.05 -0.98 -20.03
N ALA A 346 19.84 -1.33 -19.58
CA ALA A 346 19.20 -0.69 -18.45
C ALA A 346 19.81 -1.10 -17.10
N ARG A 347 20.44 -2.28 -16.98
CA ARG A 347 20.86 -2.84 -15.68
C ARG A 347 21.77 -1.90 -14.87
N PRO A 348 21.66 -1.87 -13.53
CA PRO A 348 22.58 -1.17 -12.66
C PRO A 348 24.04 -1.60 -12.84
N SER A 349 24.98 -0.67 -12.61
CA SER A 349 26.42 -0.96 -12.71
C SER A 349 26.95 -1.76 -11.51
N ASN A 350 26.42 -1.53 -10.31
CA ASN A 350 26.78 -2.30 -9.12
C ASN A 350 26.14 -3.71 -9.22
N LYS A 351 26.93 -4.77 -8.98
CA LYS A 351 26.49 -6.17 -9.15
C LYS A 351 25.36 -6.58 -8.19
N ASP A 352 25.40 -6.14 -6.94
CA ASP A 352 24.38 -6.47 -5.94
C ASP A 352 23.10 -5.68 -6.19
N ALA A 353 23.24 -4.41 -6.63
CA ALA A 353 22.11 -3.60 -7.08
C ALA A 353 21.47 -4.18 -8.35
N ASP A 354 22.27 -4.66 -9.28
CA ASP A 354 21.83 -5.33 -10.50
C ASP A 354 21.07 -6.63 -10.19
N TRP A 355 21.60 -7.46 -9.31
CA TRP A 355 20.89 -8.66 -8.85
C TRP A 355 19.56 -8.30 -8.19
N THR A 356 19.55 -7.29 -7.32
CA THR A 356 18.34 -6.80 -6.63
C THR A 356 17.31 -6.28 -7.62
N TRP A 357 17.74 -5.46 -8.59
CA TRP A 357 16.91 -4.93 -9.66
C TRP A 357 16.30 -6.05 -10.50
N THR A 358 17.13 -7.01 -10.95
CA THR A 358 16.69 -8.15 -11.75
C THR A 358 15.69 -9.01 -10.99
N LYS A 359 15.94 -9.24 -9.70
CA LYS A 359 15.05 -9.97 -8.80
C LYS A 359 13.69 -9.26 -8.66
N LEU A 360 13.66 -7.96 -8.41
CA LEU A 360 12.43 -7.18 -8.26
C LEU A 360 11.57 -7.21 -9.54
N TYR A 361 12.15 -7.04 -10.72
CA TYR A 361 11.41 -7.20 -11.98
C TYR A 361 10.88 -8.62 -12.17
N GLY A 362 11.65 -9.64 -11.78
CA GLY A 362 11.20 -11.04 -11.79
C GLY A 362 10.03 -11.29 -10.84
N GLU A 363 10.11 -10.76 -9.62
CA GLU A 363 9.04 -10.85 -8.61
C GLU A 363 7.77 -10.13 -9.08
N PHE A 364 7.89 -8.96 -9.70
CA PHE A 364 6.76 -8.25 -10.29
C PHE A 364 6.08 -9.09 -11.37
N ALA A 365 6.85 -9.63 -12.32
CA ALA A 365 6.32 -10.45 -13.41
C ALA A 365 5.64 -11.72 -12.90
N GLN A 366 6.28 -12.44 -11.96
CA GLN A 366 5.72 -13.63 -11.33
C GLN A 366 4.38 -13.32 -10.66
N LYS A 367 4.32 -12.21 -9.93
CA LYS A 367 3.12 -11.78 -9.22
C LYS A 367 2.01 -11.34 -10.16
N ARG A 368 2.33 -10.66 -11.26
CA ARG A 368 1.37 -10.32 -12.31
C ARG A 368 0.70 -11.60 -12.84
N MET A 369 1.46 -12.66 -13.04
CA MET A 369 0.93 -13.96 -13.43
C MET A 369 0.11 -14.62 -12.31
N ASP A 370 0.59 -14.64 -11.06
CA ASP A 370 -0.09 -15.31 -9.94
C ASP A 370 -1.40 -14.63 -9.51
N VAL A 371 -1.43 -13.30 -9.60
CA VAL A 371 -2.58 -12.46 -9.20
C VAL A 371 -3.55 -12.30 -10.36
N CYS A 372 -3.07 -11.87 -11.53
CA CYS A 372 -3.94 -11.50 -12.65
C CYS A 372 -4.07 -12.62 -13.71
N GLY A 373 -3.17 -13.60 -13.74
CA GLY A 373 -3.10 -14.59 -14.82
C GLY A 373 -2.74 -13.93 -16.15
N LEU A 374 -1.90 -12.89 -16.11
CA LEU A 374 -1.45 -12.13 -17.26
C LEU A 374 0.08 -12.18 -17.34
N ASP A 375 0.59 -12.42 -18.54
CA ASP A 375 2.00 -12.23 -18.86
C ASP A 375 2.33 -10.72 -18.99
N LEU A 376 3.61 -10.43 -19.20
CA LEU A 376 4.10 -9.10 -19.55
C LEU A 376 3.60 -8.71 -20.96
N GLU A 377 3.36 -7.43 -21.15
CA GLU A 377 2.86 -6.86 -22.40
C GLU A 377 4.02 -6.57 -23.35
N THR A 378 3.91 -6.95 -24.62
CA THR A 378 4.99 -6.68 -25.57
C THR A 378 5.20 -5.17 -25.76
N TRP A 379 6.39 -4.66 -25.42
CA TRP A 379 6.73 -3.27 -25.67
C TRP A 379 6.92 -3.01 -27.17
N ARG A 380 6.20 -2.04 -27.72
CA ARG A 380 6.41 -1.51 -29.06
C ARG A 380 6.79 -0.05 -28.93
N ALA A 381 8.06 0.24 -29.19
CA ALA A 381 8.65 1.58 -29.10
C ALA A 381 8.08 2.55 -30.13
#